data_AF-A0A8E0WVZ7-F1
#
_entry.id   AF-A0A8E0WVZ7-F1
#
_cell.length_a   1.000
_cell.length_b   1.000
_cell.length_c   1.000
_cell.angle_alpha   90.00
_cell.angle_beta   90.00
_cell.angle_gamma   90.00
#
_symmetry.space_group_name_H-M   'P 1'
#
loop_
_entity.id
_entity.type
_entity.pdbx_description
1 polymer ?
#
loop_
_entity_poly.entity_id
_entity_poly.type
_entity_poly.pdbx_seq_one_letter_code
_entity_poly.pdbx_strand_id
1 'polypeptide(L)' 'MSIIATIMNSATGQPIQKMTFGRMPKPWASFNLASGELVTADRVHVGKPAPGKFMAQVEVWVTSKS' A
#
# COMPACT_ATOMS: atom_id res chain seq x y z
N MET A 1 -5.75 0.87 -16.07
CA MET A 1 -4.42 1.22 -15.51
C MET A 1 -4.31 0.56 -14.14
N SER A 2 -3.20 -0.12 -13.86
CA SER A 2 -2.95 -0.78 -12.58
C SER A 2 -1.97 0.04 -11.74
N ILE A 3 -2.20 0.11 -10.42
CA ILE A 3 -1.34 0.79 -9.46
C ILE A 3 -0.60 -0.27 -8.67
N ILE A 4 0.73 -0.25 -8.73
CA ILE A 4 1.56 -1.10 -7.89
C ILE A 4 1.87 -0.30 -6.62
N ALA A 5 1.37 -0.77 -5.48
CA ALA A 5 1.60 -0.15 -4.19
C ALA A 5 2.45 -1.04 -3.28
N THR A 6 3.31 -0.43 -2.49
CA THR A 6 4.00 -1.10 -1.39
C THR A 6 3.11 -1.03 -0.15
N ILE A 7 2.79 -2.19 0.41
CA ILE A 7 2.08 -2.28 1.68
C ILE A 7 3.11 -2.11 2.80
N MET A 8 2.89 -1.13 3.66
CA MET A 8 3.76 -0.74 4.76
C MET A 8 3.08 -1.07 6.09
N ASN A 9 3.85 -1.57 7.06
CA ASN A 9 3.37 -1.75 8.42
C ASN A 9 3.44 -0.41 9.18
N SER A 10 2.29 0.08 9.66
CA SER A 10 2.19 1.33 10.43
C SER A 10 2.92 1.29 11.76
N ALA A 11 3.05 0.13 12.40
CA ALA A 11 3.71 -0.03 13.69
C ALA A 11 5.24 -0.09 13.55
N THR A 12 5.76 -0.80 12.54
CA THR A 12 7.21 -1.01 12.39
C THR A 12 7.87 -0.08 11.38
N GLY A 13 7.10 0.58 10.51
CA GLY A 13 7.64 1.38 9.41
C GLY A 13 8.25 0.55 8.26
N GLN A 14 8.13 -0.77 8.31
CA GLN A 14 8.76 -1.67 7.34
C GLN A 14 7.79 -2.10 6.23
N PRO A 15 8.30 -2.35 5.01
CA PRO A 15 7.50 -2.90 3.93
C PRO A 15 7.11 -4.36 4.23
N ILE A 16 5.83 -4.68 4.02
CA ILE A 16 5.29 -6.04 4.17
C ILE A 16 5.36 -6.76 2.82
N GLN A 17 4.77 -6.16 1.78
CA GLN A 17 4.68 -6.74 0.44
C GLN A 17 4.37 -5.67 -0.62
N LYS A 18 4.44 -6.04 -1.90
CA LYS A 18 3.87 -5.22 -2.99
C LYS A 18 2.55 -5.82 -3.44
N MET A 19 1.61 -4.96 -3.81
CA MET A 19 0.29 -5.39 -4.28
C MET A 19 -0.17 -4.52 -5.46
N THR A 20 -0.86 -5.15 -6.39
CA THR A 20 -1.40 -4.46 -7.57
C THR A 20 -2.89 -4.18 -7.35
N PHE A 21 -3.27 -2.92 -7.44
CA PHE A 21 -4.65 -2.48 -7.38
C PHE A 21 -5.14 -2.05 -8.77
N GLY A 22 -6.38 -2.41 -9.11
CA GLY A 22 -7.00 -1.96 -10.38
C GLY A 22 -7.38 -0.47 -10.38
N ARG A 23 -7.38 0.17 -9.22
CA ARG A 23 -7.68 1.60 -9.01
C ARG A 23 -6.94 2.11 -7.76
N MET A 24 -6.95 3.41 -7.55
CA MET A 24 -6.36 4.01 -6.35
C MET A 24 -7.04 3.44 -5.08
N PRO A 25 -6.28 2.82 -4.15
CA PRO A 25 -6.86 2.34 -2.91
C PRO A 25 -7.31 3.52 -2.05
N LYS A 26 -8.47 3.37 -1.38
CA LYS A 26 -8.95 4.36 -0.42
C LYS A 26 -8.26 4.15 0.94
N PRO A 27 -8.07 5.20 1.76
CA PRO A 27 -7.51 5.10 3.12
C PRO A 27 -8.30 4.26 4.13
N TRP A 28 -9.35 3.57 3.72
CA TRP A 28 -10.18 2.68 4.53
C TRP A 28 -10.56 1.41 3.75
N ALA A 29 -9.79 1.10 2.69
CA ALA A 29 -9.99 -0.10 1.91
C ALA A 29 -9.47 -1.31 2.70
N SER A 30 -10.31 -2.34 2.81
CA SER A 30 -9.91 -3.63 3.37
C SER A 30 -9.48 -4.60 2.26
N PHE A 31 -8.41 -5.34 2.50
CA PHE A 31 -7.87 -6.34 1.57
C PHE A 31 -7.07 -7.39 2.33
N ASN A 32 -6.93 -8.57 1.72
CA ASN A 32 -6.11 -9.63 2.30
C ASN A 32 -4.64 -9.44 1.92
N LEU A 33 -3.75 -9.53 2.91
CA LEU A 33 -2.32 -9.71 2.69
C LEU A 33 -2.04 -11.08 2.07
N ALA A 34 -0.83 -11.27 1.56
CA ALA A 34 -0.38 -12.56 1.03
C ALA A 34 -0.36 -13.65 2.12
N SER A 35 -0.26 -13.26 3.39
CA SER A 35 -0.41 -14.16 4.55
C SER A 35 -1.85 -14.65 4.76
N GLY A 36 -2.84 -14.07 4.09
CA GLY A 36 -4.26 -14.32 4.32
C GLY A 36 -4.90 -13.42 5.38
N GLU A 37 -4.11 -12.56 6.05
CA GLU A 37 -4.63 -11.60 7.03
C GLU A 37 -5.48 -10.51 6.36
N LEU A 38 -6.71 -10.30 6.83
CA LEU A 38 -7.54 -9.19 6.41
C LEU A 38 -7.11 -7.91 7.14
N VAL A 39 -6.52 -6.98 6.39
CA VAL A 39 -6.12 -5.67 6.90
C VAL A 39 -6.99 -4.57 6.32
N THR A 40 -7.01 -3.43 7.01
CA THR A 40 -7.62 -2.19 6.50
C THR A 40 -6.52 -1.14 6.37
N ALA A 41 -6.52 -0.43 5.25
CA ALA A 41 -5.63 0.72 5.09
C ALA A 41 -5.92 1.75 6.18
N ASP A 42 -4.87 2.28 6.80
CA ASP A 42 -4.94 3.43 7.72
C ASP A 42 -4.76 4.72 6.93
N ARG A 43 -3.81 4.71 5.99
CA ARG A 43 -3.50 5.84 5.12
C ARG A 43 -2.89 5.35 3.81
N VAL A 44 -3.04 6.18 2.78
CA VAL A 44 -2.38 5.98 1.49
C VAL A 44 -1.51 7.19 1.20
N HIS A 45 -0.22 6.96 1.03
CA HIS A 45 0.74 7.99 0.62
C HIS A 45 1.06 7.82 -0.86
N VAL A 46 0.99 8.91 -1.62
CA VAL A 46 1.42 8.97 -3.02
C VAL A 46 2.65 9.83 -3.09
N GLY A 47 3.79 9.20 -3.32
CA GLY A 47 5.07 9.87 -3.47
C GLY A 47 5.16 10.63 -4.79
N LYS A 48 6.13 11.54 -4.86
CA LYS A 48 6.52 12.16 -6.13
C LYS A 48 7.22 11.10 -7.00
N PRO A 49 6.92 11.02 -8.32
CA PRO A 49 7.70 10.19 -9.22
C PRO A 49 9.19 10.55 -9.14
N ALA A 50 10.06 9.54 -9.09
CA ALA A 50 11.49 9.77 -9.14
C ALA A 50 11.86 10.50 -10.45
N PRO A 51 12.92 11.33 -10.48
CA PRO A 51 13.39 11.96 -11.70
C PRO A 51 13.57 10.92 -12.83
N GLY A 52 13.01 11.20 -14.01
CA GLY A 52 13.02 10.28 -15.15
C GLY A 52 12.01 9.13 -15.10
N LYS A 53 11.18 9.01 -14.04
CA LYS A 53 10.06 8.07 -13.97
C LYS A 53 8.72 8.80 -14.01
N PHE A 54 7.77 8.23 -14.76
CA PHE A 54 6.41 8.78 -14.86
C PHE A 54 5.48 8.25 -13.74
N MET A 55 5.76 7.06 -13.22
CA MET A 55 4.92 6.42 -12.20
C MET A 55 5.30 6.88 -10.79
N ALA A 56 4.31 7.38 -10.05
CA ALA A 56 4.42 7.68 -8.63
C ALA A 56 4.51 6.39 -7.79
N GLN A 57 5.31 6.42 -6.74
CA GLN A 57 5.32 5.36 -5.73
C GLN A 57 4.08 5.50 -4.84
N VAL A 58 3.31 4.42 -4.71
CA VAL A 58 2.15 4.39 -3.80
C VAL A 58 2.48 3.51 -2.62
N GLU A 59 2.24 4.02 -1.42
CA GLU A 59 2.43 3.31 -0.17
C GLU A 59 1.10 3.23 0.56
N VAL A 60 0.67 2.01 0.88
CA VAL A 60 -0.54 1.76 1.66
C VAL A 60 -0.10 1.30 3.02
N TRP A 61 -0.40 2.10 4.03
CA TRP A 61 -0.02 1.82 5.41
C TRP A 61 -1.17 1.09 6.09
N VAL A 62 -0.85 -0.01 6.75
CA VAL A 62 -1.80 -0.87 7.45
C VAL A 62 -1.29 -1.18 8.84
N THR A 63 -2.21 -1.27 9.78
CA THR A 63 -1.94 -1.84 11.10
C THR A 63 -2.31 -3.31 11.06
N SER A 64 -1.31 -4.18 11.07
CA SER A 64 -1.53 -5.63 11.19
C SER A 64 -2.00 -5.93 12.61
N LYS A 65 -3.00 -6.78 12.74
CA LYS A 65 -3.41 -7.32 14.03
C LYS A 65 -2.39 -8.40 14.37
N SER A 66 -1.32 -8.01 15.09
CA SER A 66 -0.43 -8.97 15.74
C SER A 66 -1.21 -9.93 16.63
#